data_AF-A0A9X3QIK2-F1
#
_entry.id   AF-A0A9X3QIK2-F1
#
_cell.length_a   1.000
_cell.length_b   1.000
_cell.length_c   1.000
_cell.angle_alpha   90.00
_cell.angle_beta   90.00
_cell.angle_gamma   90.00
#
_symmetry.space_group_name_H-M   'P 1'
#
loop_
_entity.id
_entity.type
_entity.pdbx_description
1 polymer ?
#
loop_
_entity_poly.entity_id
_entity_poly.type
_entity_poly.pdbx_seq_one_letter_code
_entity_poly.pdbx_strand_id
1 'polypeptide(L)' 'MKKLMLILTLSVPFSATFAGSCDHSWQNAKDGSSCGDRAADQRKGGR' A
#
# COMPACT_ATOMS: atom_id res chain seq x y z
N MET A 1 -4.60 -34.42 -30.19
CA MET A 1 -3.60 -33.79 -29.29
C MET A 1 -3.98 -32.34 -29.06
N LYS A 2 -4.45 -31.97 -27.87
CA LYS A 2 -4.46 -30.58 -27.44
C LYS A 2 -4.43 -30.57 -25.91
N LYS A 3 -3.21 -30.58 -25.36
CA LYS A 3 -2.98 -30.35 -23.94
C LYS A 3 -3.26 -28.88 -23.69
N LEU A 4 -4.44 -28.56 -23.16
CA LEU A 4 -4.74 -27.20 -22.73
C LEU A 4 -4.05 -26.99 -21.37
N MET A 5 -2.76 -26.66 -21.43
CA MET A 5 -2.02 -26.12 -20.29
C MET A 5 -2.46 -24.67 -20.11
N LEU A 6 -3.18 -24.36 -19.03
CA LEU A 6 -3.16 -23.02 -18.46
C LEU A 6 -3.58 -23.08 -16.99
N ILE A 7 -2.66 -23.50 -16.12
CA ILE A 7 -2.81 -23.29 -14.67
C ILE A 7 -2.37 -21.85 -14.41
N LEU A 8 -3.36 -20.96 -14.34
CA LEU A 8 -3.22 -19.56 -14.00
C LEU A 8 -2.79 -19.47 -12.51
N THR A 9 -1.50 -19.28 -12.26
CA THR A 9 -0.98 -19.12 -10.90
C THR A 9 -1.37 -17.75 -10.36
N LEU A 10 -2.44 -17.77 -9.55
CA LEU A 10 -2.77 -16.89 -8.42
C LEU A 10 -1.95 -15.58 -8.33
N SER A 11 -2.50 -14.50 -8.89
CA SER A 11 -2.08 -13.15 -8.53
C SER A 11 -2.62 -12.85 -7.13
N VAL A 12 -1.78 -13.01 -6.10
CA VAL A 12 -2.07 -12.47 -4.77
C VAL A 12 -2.06 -10.95 -4.90
N PRO A 13 -3.17 -10.23 -4.72
CA PRO A 13 -3.10 -8.79 -4.58
C PRO A 13 -2.36 -8.53 -3.27
N PHE A 14 -1.09 -8.13 -3.38
CA PHE A 14 -0.38 -7.52 -2.27
C PHE A 14 -1.08 -6.18 -2.04
N SER A 15 -2.15 -6.19 -1.24
CA SER A 15 -2.83 -5.00 -0.79
C SER A 15 -1.83 -4.28 0.13
N ALA A 16 -0.95 -3.49 -0.48
CA ALA A 16 -0.29 -2.41 0.22
C ALA A 16 -1.44 -1.56 0.78
N THR A 17 -1.76 -1.78 2.05
CA THR A 17 -2.57 -0.85 2.82
C THR A 17 -1.74 0.42 2.89
N PHE A 18 -1.82 1.23 1.83
CA PHE A 18 -1.45 2.61 1.88
C PHE A 18 -2.41 3.16 2.93
N ALA A 19 -1.89 3.40 4.14
CA ALA A 19 -2.59 4.12 5.18
C ALA A 19 -3.14 5.38 4.53
N GLY A 20 -4.42 5.33 4.15
CA GLY A 20 -5.03 6.42 3.43
C GLY A 20 -4.98 7.62 4.35
N SER A 21 -4.62 8.78 3.80
CA SER A 21 -4.73 10.12 4.42
C SER A 21 -3.58 10.57 5.32
N CYS A 22 -2.33 10.23 5.00
CA CYS A 22 -1.18 10.82 5.70
C CYS A 22 -0.16 11.38 4.70
N ASP A 23 -0.42 12.57 4.15
CA ASP A 23 0.57 13.24 3.30
C ASP A 23 1.79 13.69 4.09
N HIS A 24 1.59 14.10 5.35
CA HIS A 24 2.63 14.62 6.22
C HIS A 24 2.68 13.91 7.58
N SER A 25 3.88 13.74 8.12
CA SER A 25 4.16 13.10 9.42
C SER A 25 3.41 13.69 10.61
N TRP A 26 3.13 15.00 10.58
CA TRP A 26 2.40 15.72 11.63
C TRP A 26 0.87 15.54 11.56
N GLN A 27 0.35 14.91 10.51
CA GLN A 27 -1.07 14.64 10.40
C GLN A 27 -1.49 13.45 11.28
N ASN A 28 -2.81 13.34 11.49
CA ASN A 28 -3.42 12.20 12.13
C ASN A 28 -4.24 11.42 11.10
N ALA A 29 -4.18 10.09 11.17
CA ALA A 29 -4.98 9.20 10.36
C ALA A 29 -6.46 9.30 10.74
N LYS A 30 -7.35 8.72 9.91
CA LYS A 30 -8.81 8.74 10.13
C LYS A 30 -9.26 8.10 11.44
N ASP A 31 -8.43 7.23 12.02
CA ASP A 31 -8.65 6.60 13.32
C ASP A 31 -8.13 7.44 14.50
N GLY A 32 -7.60 8.65 14.24
CA GLY A 32 -7.02 9.56 15.23
C GLY A 32 -5.58 9.22 15.64
N SER A 33 -4.98 8.16 15.09
CA SER A 33 -3.58 7.82 15.35
C SER A 33 -2.63 8.78 14.61
N SER A 34 -1.47 9.07 15.20
CA SER A 34 -0.45 9.88 14.52
C SER A 34 0.12 9.14 13.30
N CYS A 35 0.26 9.87 12.19
CA CYS A 35 0.82 9.34 10.95
C CYS A 35 2.32 9.03 11.10
N GLY A 36 3.12 9.95 11.64
CA GLY A 36 4.55 9.77 11.89
C GLY A 36 5.30 9.22 10.67
N ASP A 37 6.09 8.16 10.88
CA ASP A 37 6.90 7.51 9.84
C ASP A 37 6.08 6.80 8.74
N ARG A 38 4.75 6.67 8.93
CA ARG A 38 3.86 6.06 7.93
C ARG A 38 3.47 7.04 6.83
N ALA A 39 3.72 8.34 7.05
CA ALA A 39 3.35 9.42 6.15
C ALA A 39 4.13 9.42 4.83
N ALA A 40 3.58 10.07 3.81
CA ALA A 40 4.14 10.08 2.46
C ALA A 40 5.42 10.90 2.35
N ASP A 41 5.53 12.02 3.09
CA ASP A 41 6.74 12.87 3.20
C ASP A 41 7.95 12.12 3.75
N GLN A 42 7.73 11.09 4.57
CA GLN A 42 8.80 10.28 5.18
C GLN A 42 9.36 9.20 4.24
N ARG A 43 8.74 8.99 3.07
CA ARG A 43 9.22 8.02 2.08
C ARG A 43 10.36 8.62 1.27
N LYS A 44 11.26 7.78 0.77
CA LYS A 44 12.36 8.24 -0.10
C LYS A 44 11.79 8.93 -1.35
N GLY A 45 11.94 10.25 -1.43
CA GLY A 45 11.36 11.08 -2.51
C GLY A 45 9.96 11.64 -2.20
N GLY A 46 9.55 11.62 -0.92
CA GLY A 46 8.33 12.29 -0.44
C GLY A 46 8.30 13.78 -0.76
N ARG A 47 7.10 14.33 -0.91
CA ARG A 47 6.84 15.74 -1.23
C ARG A 47 6.36 16.49 0.01
#